data_AF-A0A2D9BDR2-F1
#
_entry.id   AF-A0A2D9BDR2-F1
#
_cell.length_a   1.000
_cell.length_b   1.000
_cell.length_c   1.000
_cell.angle_alpha   90.00
_cell.angle_beta   90.00
_cell.angle_gamma   90.00
#
_symmetry.space_group_name_H-M   'P 1'
#
loop_
_entity.id
_entity.type
_entity.pdbx_description
1 polymer ?
#
loop_
_entity_poly.entity_id
_entity_poly.type
_entity_poly.pdbx_seq_one_letter_code
_entity_poly.pdbx_strand_id
1 'polypeptide(L)' 'MQLKKFLLPIILFLVGMVLITIGAAFKILHWDLGFIDATIFIAVGSVVEVVASIIAIVKLILMYRKGQ' A
#
# COMPACT_ATOMS: atom_id res chain seq x y z
N MET A 1 -0.10 -12.15 -19.95
CA MET A 1 -0.58 -11.51 -18.70
C MET A 1 -0.89 -10.04 -18.98
N GLN A 2 -2.12 -9.56 -18.78
CA GLN A 2 -2.42 -8.13 -18.90
C GLN A 2 -1.96 -7.38 -17.65
N LEU A 3 -0.64 -7.26 -17.47
CA LEU A 3 0.00 -6.59 -16.32
C LEU A 3 -0.52 -5.17 -16.12
N LYS A 4 -0.93 -4.51 -17.22
CA LYS A 4 -1.59 -3.20 -17.22
C LYS A 4 -2.83 -3.13 -16.32
N LYS A 5 -3.57 -4.25 -16.14
CA LYS A 5 -4.74 -4.31 -15.24
C LYS A 5 -4.34 -4.24 -13.77
N PHE A 6 -3.11 -4.63 -13.44
CA PHE A 6 -2.57 -4.64 -12.07
C PHE A 6 -1.70 -3.42 -11.75
N LEU A 7 -1.43 -2.54 -12.72
CA LEU A 7 -0.63 -1.33 -12.49
C LEU A 7 -1.19 -0.50 -11.34
N LEU A 8 -2.51 -0.26 -11.31
CA LEU A 8 -3.13 0.54 -10.24
C LEU A 8 -2.90 -0.05 -8.83
N PRO A 9 -3.29 -1.31 -8.53
CA PRO A 9 -3.04 -1.87 -7.21
C PRO A 9 -1.54 -2.00 -6.89
N ILE A 10 -0.69 -2.27 -7.87
CA ILE A 10 0.77 -2.31 -7.65
C ILE A 10 1.30 -0.95 -7.21
N ILE A 11 0.94 0.12 -7.92
CA ILE A 11 1.39 1.48 -7.58
C ILE A 11 0.90 1.88 -6.19
N LEU A 12 -0.38 1.62 -5.88
CA LEU A 12 -0.92 1.90 -4.54
C LEU A 12 -0.19 1.12 -3.45
N PHE A 13 0.11 -0.16 -3.69
CA PHE A 13 0.86 -0.98 -2.75
C PHE A 13 2.29 -0.44 -2.53
N LEU A 14 2.99 -0.07 -3.60
CA LEU A 14 4.33 0.52 -3.50
C LEU A 14 4.32 1.85 -2.73
N VAL A 15 3.31 2.70 -2.97
CA VAL A 15 3.15 3.97 -2.22
C VAL A 15 2.90 3.70 -0.73
N GLY A 16 2.06 2.70 -0.41
CA GLY A 16 1.83 2.25 0.96
C GLY A 16 3.12 1.78 1.64
N MET A 17 3.89 0.91 0.97
CA MET A 17 5.21 0.45 1.47
C MET A 17 6.15 1.62 1.77
N VAL A 18 6.23 2.61 0.88
CA VAL A 18 7.09 3.78 1.08
C VAL A 18 6.65 4.58 2.31
N LEU A 19 5.35 4.82 2.50
CA LEU A 19 4.82 5.52 3.67
C LEU A 19 5.11 4.78 4.97
N ILE A 20 4.92 3.46 4.99
CA ILE A 20 5.23 2.63 6.16
C ILE A 20 6.73 2.67 6.46
N THR A 21 7.57 2.55 5.42
CA THR A 21 9.03 2.56 5.57
C THR A 21 9.52 3.90 6.14
N ILE A 22 8.99 5.02 5.64
CA ILE A 22 9.30 6.36 6.15
C ILE A 22 8.84 6.50 7.61
N GLY A 23 7.60 6.10 7.92
CA GLY A 23 7.09 6.14 9.28
C GLY A 23 7.90 5.26 10.25
N ALA A 24 8.27 4.05 9.84
CA ALA A 24 9.12 3.17 10.62
C ALA A 24 10.52 3.78 10.86
N ALA A 25 11.11 4.41 9.83
CA ALA A 25 12.38 5.11 9.97
C ALA A 25 12.30 6.26 10.98
N PHE A 26 11.24 7.08 10.93
CA PHE A 26 11.02 8.14 11.92
C PHE A 26 10.85 7.59 13.33
N LYS A 27 10.15 6.48 13.49
CA LYS A 27 9.97 5.82 14.79
C LYS A 27 11.28 5.30 15.37
N ILE A 28 12.16 4.71 14.54
CA ILE A 28 13.46 4.18 14.99
C ILE A 28 14.43 5.33 15.31
N LEU A 29 14.48 6.35 14.46
CA LEU A 29 15.38 7.48 14.61
C LEU A 29 14.93 8.48 15.67
N HIS A 30 13.76 8.28 16.28
CA HIS A 30 13.11 9.23 17.19
C HIS A 30 13.00 10.63 16.56
N TRP A 31 12.78 10.66 15.23
CA TRP A 31 12.61 11.92 14.52
C TRP A 31 11.23 12.45 14.83
N ASP A 32 11.18 13.42 15.74
CA ASP A 32 9.96 14.14 16.07
C ASP A 32 9.76 15.30 15.09
N LEU A 33 8.76 15.18 14.21
CA LEU A 33 8.35 16.23 13.29
C LEU A 33 7.29 17.16 13.92
N GLY A 34 7.14 17.13 15.24
CA GLY A 34 6.18 17.92 16.01
C GLY A 34 4.78 17.33 15.88
N PHE A 35 3.98 17.82 14.93
CA PHE A 35 2.58 17.42 14.77
C PHE A 35 2.40 16.12 13.96
N ILE A 36 3.46 15.64 13.30
CA ILE A 36 3.39 14.47 12.43
C ILE A 36 4.05 13.29 13.15
N ASP A 37 3.22 12.49 13.82
CA ASP A 37 3.64 11.26 14.47
C ASP A 37 3.99 10.19 13.41
N ALA A 38 5.14 9.54 13.59
CA ALA A 38 5.57 8.37 12.82
C ALA A 38 4.47 7.29 12.69
N THR A 39 3.64 7.16 13.72
CA THR A 39 2.50 6.24 13.77
C THR A 39 1.43 6.58 12.73
N ILE A 40 1.23 7.87 12.41
CA ILE A 40 0.28 8.31 11.38
C ILE A 40 0.74 7.83 10.00
N PHE A 41 2.03 7.99 9.67
CA PHE A 41 2.58 7.50 8.40
C PHE A 41 2.40 5.99 8.24
N ILE A 42 2.71 5.24 9.30
CA ILE A 42 2.53 3.77 9.31
C ILE A 42 1.06 3.41 9.14
N ALA A 43 0.15 4.05 9.88
CA ALA A 43 -1.28 3.77 9.80
C ALA A 43 -1.86 4.06 8.41
N VAL A 44 -1.56 5.24 7.85
CA VAL A 44 -2.02 5.62 6.50
C VAL A 44 -1.46 4.67 5.45
N GLY A 45 -0.15 4.39 5.50
CA GLY A 45 0.48 3.44 4.58
C GLY A 45 -0.14 2.04 4.66
N SER A 46 -0.43 1.56 5.86
CA SER A 46 -1.06 0.24 6.09
C SER A 46 -2.47 0.19 5.51
N VAL A 47 -3.27 1.24 5.69
CA VAL A 47 -4.62 1.32 5.09
C VAL A 47 -4.52 1.31 3.56
N VAL A 48 -3.58 2.06 2.99
CA VAL A 48 -3.35 2.09 1.54
C VAL A 48 -2.97 0.70 1.01
N GLU A 49 -2.08 -0.03 1.69
CA GLU A 49 -1.71 -1.40 1.29
C GLU A 49 -2.88 -2.38 1.37
N VAL A 50 -3.70 -2.30 2.42
CA VAL A 50 -4.89 -3.16 2.55
C VAL A 50 -5.84 -2.91 1.39
N VAL A 51 -6.13 -1.64 1.08
CA VAL A 51 -7.00 -1.27 -0.05
C VAL A 51 -6.41 -1.75 -1.37
N ALA A 52 -5.10 -1.52 -1.60
CA ALA A 52 -4.41 -1.98 -2.80
C ALA A 52 -4.49 -3.50 -2.97
N SER A 53 -4.29 -4.24 -1.87
CA SER A 53 -4.35 -5.71 -1.85
C SER A 53 -5.75 -6.22 -2.16
N ILE A 54 -6.80 -5.61 -1.58
CA ILE A 54 -8.19 -5.96 -1.88
C ILE A 54 -8.48 -5.74 -3.38
N ILE A 55 -8.08 -4.61 -3.95
CA ILE A 55 -8.26 -4.33 -5.38
C ILE A 55 -7.52 -5.36 -6.24
N ALA A 56 -6.29 -5.73 -5.86
CA ALA A 56 -5.52 -6.76 -6.57
C ALA A 56 -6.24 -8.12 -6.56
N ILE A 57 -6.69 -8.57 -5.38
CA ILE A 57 -7.38 -9.85 -5.20
C ILE A 57 -8.67 -9.87 -6.02
N VAL A 58 -9.50 -8.83 -5.93
CA VAL A 58 -10.74 -8.74 -6.70
C VAL A 58 -10.45 -8.81 -8.21
N LYS A 59 -9.42 -8.10 -8.70
CA LYS A 59 -9.03 -8.17 -10.11
C LYS A 59 -8.53 -9.56 -10.52
N LEU A 60 -7.78 -10.25 -9.66
CA LEU A 60 -7.34 -11.63 -9.90
C LEU A 60 -8.54 -12.57 -10.03
N ILE A 61 -9.48 -12.51 -9.09
CA ILE A 61 -10.69 -13.36 -9.09
C ILE A 61 -11.52 -13.10 -10.35
N LEU A 62 -11.75 -11.83 -10.72
CA LEU A 62 -12.51 -11.48 -11.92
C LEU A 62 -11.81 -11.94 -13.21
N MET A 63 -10.47 -11.90 -13.25
CA MET A 63 -9.71 -12.39 -14.40
C MET A 63 -9.80 -13.92 -14.51
N TYR A 64 -9.71 -14.64 -13.39
CA TYR A 64 -9.87 -16.09 -13.35
C TYR A 64 -11.27 -16.51 -13.84
N ARG A 65 -12.32 -15.84 -13.35
CA ARG A 65 -13.72 -16.12 -13.74
C ARG A 65 -14.04 -15.82 -15.20
N LYS A 66 -13.29 -14.93 -15.87
CA LYS A 66 -13.46 -14.62 -17.30
C LYS A 66 -12.65 -15.55 -18.22
N GLY A 67 -11.74 -16.35 -17.67
CA GLY A 67 -10.93 -17.32 -18.40
C GLY A 67 -11.52 -18.74 -18.40
N GLN A 68 -12.61 -18.95 -17.65
CA GLN A 68 -13.53 -20.09 -17.80
C GLN A 68 -14.71 -19.65 -18.68
#